data_AF-A0A7X8I3G9-F1
#
_entry.id   AF-A0A7X8I3G9-F1
#
_cell.length_a   1.000
_cell.length_b   1.000
_cell.length_c   1.000
_cell.angle_alpha   90.00
_cell.angle_beta   90.00
_cell.angle_gamma   90.00
#
_symmetry.space_group_name_H-M   'P 1'
#
loop_
_entity.id
_entity.type
_entity.pdbx_description
1 polymer ?
#
loop_
_entity_poly.entity_id
_entity_poly.type
_entity_poly.pdbx_seq_one_letter_code
_entity_poly.pdbx_strand_id
1 'polypeptide(L)' 'MRLKVTFSAKEGQLSIPVNYQHALQGLIYNSLDGDEKFNTFLHEHGFRYEKRSFKLFTYSRL' A
#
# COMPACT_ATOMS: atom_id res chain seq x y z
N MET A 1 12.69 3.21 -8.36
CA MET A 1 11.96 4.48 -8.18
C MET A 1 11.63 4.67 -6.71
N ARG A 2 11.74 5.88 -6.16
CA ARG A 2 11.36 6.19 -4.78
C ARG A 2 10.48 7.43 -4.79
N LEU A 3 9.32 7.37 -4.15
CA LEU A 3 8.37 8.46 -4.08
C LEU A 3 8.26 8.95 -2.63
N LYS A 4 8.02 10.25 -2.45
CA LYS A 4 7.61 10.83 -1.18
C LYS A 4 6.20 11.36 -1.37
N VAL A 5 5.26 10.81 -0.62
CA VAL A 5 3.85 11.21 -0.63
C VAL A 5 3.58 12.00 0.64
N THR A 6 2.96 13.17 0.51
CA THR A 6 2.58 14.03 1.64
C THR A 6 1.07 14.02 1.76
N PHE A 7 0.57 13.74 2.96
CA PHE A 7 -0.86 13.80 3.29
C PHE A 7 -1.13 15.01 4.17
N SER A 8 -2.28 15.65 3.97
CA SER A 8 -2.78 16.75 4.80
C SER A 8 -4.21 16.47 5.22
N ALA A 9 -4.53 16.72 6.49
CA ALA A 9 -5.92 16.69 6.95
C ALA A 9 -6.69 17.80 6.22
N LYS A 10 -7.90 17.49 5.73
CA LYS A 10 -8.74 18.47 5.04
C LYS A 10 -9.17 19.59 6.01
N GLU A 11 -9.55 19.20 7.23
CA GLU A 11 -9.94 20.11 8.31
C GLU A 11 -9.55 19.50 9.67
N GLY A 12 -9.14 20.35 10.62
CA GLY A 12 -8.91 19.97 12.02
C GLY A 12 -7.74 19.02 12.28
N GLN A 13 -7.77 18.38 13.45
CA GLN A 13 -6.76 17.41 13.88
C GLN A 13 -7.13 16.00 13.38
N LEU A 14 -6.21 15.37 12.65
CA LEU A 14 -6.35 13.97 12.24
C LEU A 14 -5.73 13.05 13.30
N SER A 15 -6.56 12.21 13.92
CA SER A 15 -6.09 11.14 14.79
C SER A 15 -5.97 9.84 13.99
N ILE A 16 -4.81 9.19 14.05
CA ILE A 16 -4.52 7.95 13.35
C ILE A 16 -4.28 6.86 14.41
N PRO A 17 -4.94 5.70 14.30
CA PRO A 17 -4.74 4.62 15.27
C PRO A 17 -3.32 4.05 15.14
N VAL A 18 -2.72 3.60 16.24
CA VAL A 18 -1.33 3.08 16.24
C VAL A 18 -1.14 1.90 15.26
N ASN A 19 -2.20 1.12 15.03
CA ASN A 19 -2.24 -0.02 14.10
C ASN A 19 -2.71 0.36 12.67
N TYR A 20 -2.41 1.59 12.20
CA TYR A 20 -2.82 2.08 10.88
C TYR A 20 -2.23 1.32 9.68
N GLN A 21 -1.21 0.49 9.88
CA GLN A 21 -0.44 -0.13 8.80
C GLN A 21 -1.31 -0.91 7.81
N HIS A 22 -2.35 -1.60 8.29
CA HIS A 22 -3.29 -2.33 7.44
C HIS A 22 -4.18 -1.38 6.61
N ALA A 23 -4.64 -0.28 7.19
CA ALA A 23 -5.41 0.73 6.48
C ALA A 23 -4.55 1.41 5.39
N LEU A 24 -3.29 1.74 5.71
CA LEU A 24 -2.35 2.29 4.73
C LEU A 24 -2.05 1.30 3.60
N GLN A 25 -1.91 0.01 3.91
CA GLN A 25 -1.74 -1.03 2.90
C GLN A 25 -2.94 -1.06 1.93
N GLY A 26 -4.16 -1.06 2.47
CA GLY A 26 -5.39 -0.99 1.66
C GLY A 26 -5.46 0.26 0.78
N LEU A 27 -5.07 1.42 1.33
CA LEU A 27 -4.97 2.67 0.58
C LEU A 27 -4.02 2.54 -0.62
N ILE A 28 -2.84 1.96 -0.42
CA ILE A 28 -1.85 1.77 -1.49
C ILE A 28 -2.42 0.85 -2.58
N TYR A 29 -2.97 -0.32 -2.21
CA TYR A 29 -3.54 -1.25 -3.18
C TYR A 29 -4.72 -0.67 -3.96
N ASN A 30 -5.59 0.11 -3.31
CA ASN A 30 -6.71 0.80 -3.96
C ASN A 30 -6.25 1.95 -4.87
N SER A 31 -5.05 2.48 -4.65
CA SER A 31 -4.48 3.58 -5.45
C SER A 31 -3.62 3.09 -6.62
N LEU A 32 -3.38 1.78 -6.73
CA LEU A 32 -2.78 1.17 -7.92
C LEU A 32 -3.86 1.12 -9.01
N ASP A 33 -4.07 2.27 -9.67
CA ASP A 33 -5.00 2.39 -10.79
C ASP A 33 -4.53 1.55 -11.98
N GLY A 34 -5.39 0.66 -12.47
CA GLY A 34 -5.24 0.06 -13.80
C GLY A 34 -5.91 -1.29 -14.01
N ASP A 35 -5.93 -2.18 -13.01
CA ASP A 35 -6.47 -3.54 -13.17
C ASP A 35 -6.78 -4.19 -11.80
N GLU A 36 -8.06 -4.40 -11.51
CA GLU A 36 -8.53 -5.10 -10.30
C GLU A 36 -7.92 -6.51 -10.17
N LYS A 37 -7.69 -7.19 -11.30
CA LYS A 37 -7.04 -8.51 -11.32
C LYS A 37 -5.59 -8.40 -10.91
N PHE A 38 -4.90 -7.35 -11.35
CA PHE A 38 -3.52 -7.09 -10.95
C PHE A 38 -3.44 -6.80 -9.45
N ASN A 39 -4.35 -5.99 -8.91
CA ASN A 39 -4.38 -5.68 -7.47
C ASN A 39 -4.63 -6.93 -6.63
N THR A 40 -5.59 -7.76 -7.04
CA THR A 40 -5.88 -9.05 -6.37
C THR A 40 -4.70 -10.01 -6.47
N PHE A 41 -4.09 -10.15 -7.65
CA PHE A 41 -2.87 -10.95 -7.83
C PHE A 41 -1.75 -10.46 -6.92
N LEU A 42 -1.52 -9.14 -6.88
CA LEU A 42 -0.46 -8.56 -6.08
C LEU A 42 -0.76 -8.64 -4.58
N HIS A 43 -2.01 -8.62 -4.14
CA HIS A 43 -2.35 -8.83 -2.73
C HIS A 43 -2.17 -10.30 -2.31
N GLU A 44 -2.79 -11.22 -3.04
CA GLU A 44 -2.87 -12.64 -2.67
C GLU A 44 -1.59 -13.42 -3.00
N HIS A 45 -0.99 -13.16 -4.17
CA HIS A 45 0.08 -14.00 -4.72
C HIS A 45 1.40 -13.23 -4.81
N GLY A 46 1.43 -12.17 -5.62
CA GLY A 46 2.64 -11.46 -6.01
C GLY A 46 3.54 -12.26 -6.95
N PHE A 47 4.69 -11.69 -7.27
CA PHE A 47 5.67 -12.30 -8.17
C PHE A 47 6.46 -13.38 -7.43
N ARG A 48 6.44 -14.61 -7.95
CA ARG A 48 7.20 -15.71 -7.36
C ARG A 48 8.59 -15.81 -7.97
N TYR A 49 9.58 -15.92 -7.10
CA TYR A 49 10.93 -16.35 -7.45
C TYR A 49 11.34 -17.45 -6.49
N GLU A 50 11.57 -18.64 -7.05
CA GLU A 50 11.76 -19.88 -6.29
C GLU A 50 10.64 -20.09 -5.25
N LYS A 51 11.00 -20.08 -3.96
CA LYS A 51 10.10 -20.31 -2.82
C LYS A 51 9.57 -19.01 -2.21
N ARG A 52 9.83 -17.85 -2.81
CA ARG A 52 9.49 -16.53 -2.25
C ARG A 52 8.51 -15.78 -3.13
N SER A 53 7.53 -15.15 -2.50
CA SER A 53 6.61 -14.21 -3.16
C SER A 53 7.04 -12.77 -2.87
N PHE A 54 7.07 -11.94 -3.91
CA PHE A 54 7.46 -10.54 -3.84
C PHE A 54 6.33 -9.66 -4.36
N LYS A 55 6.03 -8.58 -3.65
CA LYS A 55 5.10 -7.55 -4.14
C LYS A 55 5.81 -6.46 -4.95
N LEU A 56 7.14 -6.49 -4.98
CA LEU A 56 8.00 -5.54 -5.71
C LEU A 56 7.81 -4.07 -5.34
N PHE A 57 7.30 -3.79 -4.14
CA PHE A 57 7.30 -2.45 -3.54
C PHE A 57 7.48 -2.55 -2.01
N THR A 58 7.79 -1.41 -1.41
CA THR A 58 7.82 -1.22 0.04
C THR A 58 7.44 0.23 0.36
N TYR A 59 7.04 0.48 1.60
CA TYR A 59 6.64 1.80 2.08
C TYR A 59 7.09 1.97 3.54
N SER A 60 7.33 3.21 3.93
CA SER A 60 7.69 3.54 5.30
C SER A 60 6.46 3.60 6.21
N ARG A 61 6.71 3.75 7.51
CA ARG A 61 5.71 4.24 8.46
C ARG A 61 5.31 5.68 8.12
N LEU A 62 4.10 6.07 8.53
CA LEU A 62 3.62 7.47 8.55
C LEU A 62 4.37 8.27 9.63
#